data_AF-A0A4S1WQC0-F1
#
_entry.id   AF-A0A4S1WQC0-F1
#
_cell.length_a   1.000
_cell.length_b   1.000
_cell.length_c   1.000
_cell.angle_alpha   90.00
_cell.angle_beta   90.00
_cell.angle_gamma   90.00
#
_symmetry.space_group_name_H-M   'P 1'
#
loop_
_entity.id
_entity.type
_entity.pdbx_description
1 polymer ?
#
loop_
_entity_poly.entity_id
_entity_poly.type
_entity_poly.pdbx_seq_one_letter_code
_entity_poly.pdbx_strand_id
1 'polypeptide(L)'
;MMPRPNRRLTALARETARCALPLLPEGAGLFMGLEADAAGALRLIWWRSDDFTVVAEISATPEGFCPADTDEGALQEAATELLDYLAGRWPAPPAGYGVITDGTGIAFAPDHPAPSASGWLVRQATGTAPLLAIVALDPSGPCALLAPRPQRSFH
;
A
#
# COMPACT_ATOMS: atom_id res chain seq x y z
N MET A 1 -0.30 -14.62 -21.45
CA MET A 1 1.11 -14.50 -21.03
C MET A 1 1.09 -13.94 -19.61
N MET A 2 1.41 -14.72 -18.57
CA MET A 2 1.44 -14.19 -17.21
C MET A 2 2.52 -13.09 -17.14
N PRO A 3 2.22 -11.89 -16.59
CA PRO A 3 3.23 -10.84 -16.44
C PRO A 3 4.41 -11.41 -15.65
N ARG A 4 5.64 -11.13 -16.11
CA ARG A 4 6.86 -11.61 -15.44
C ARG A 4 6.82 -11.17 -13.97
N PRO A 5 7.11 -12.07 -13.01
CA PRO A 5 7.16 -11.71 -11.59
C PRO A 5 8.15 -10.56 -11.35
N ASN A 6 7.67 -9.47 -10.78
CA ASN A 6 8.49 -8.31 -10.47
C ASN A 6 9.21 -8.53 -9.13
N ARG A 7 10.30 -9.31 -9.16
CA ARG A 7 11.04 -9.73 -7.95
C ARG A 7 11.48 -8.57 -7.07
N ARG A 8 11.91 -7.45 -7.66
CA ARG A 8 12.33 -6.27 -6.89
C ARG A 8 11.16 -5.66 -6.15
N LEU A 9 10.04 -5.48 -6.82
CA LEU A 9 8.84 -4.92 -6.21
C LEU A 9 8.27 -5.82 -5.10
N THR A 10 8.28 -7.15 -5.30
CA THR A 10 7.92 -8.09 -4.23
C THR A 10 8.87 -7.98 -3.04
N ALA A 11 10.17 -7.82 -3.27
CA ALA A 11 11.14 -7.65 -2.18
C ALA A 11 10.90 -6.35 -1.42
N LEU A 12 10.63 -5.24 -2.11
CA LEU A 12 10.32 -3.94 -1.50
C LEU A 12 9.03 -4.01 -0.66
N ALA A 13 7.98 -4.67 -1.18
CA ALA A 13 6.74 -4.87 -0.43
C ALA A 13 6.98 -5.65 0.87
N ARG A 14 7.71 -6.77 0.77
CA ARG A 14 8.05 -7.62 1.94
C ARG A 14 8.86 -6.85 2.96
N GLU A 15 9.84 -6.07 2.50
CA GLU A 15 10.70 -5.28 3.36
C GLU A 15 9.90 -4.21 4.09
N THR A 16 9.05 -3.47 3.37
CA THR A 16 8.16 -2.46 3.96
C THR A 16 7.27 -3.09 5.05
N ALA A 17 6.62 -4.22 4.75
CA ALA A 17 5.78 -4.92 5.72
C ALA A 17 6.59 -5.41 6.92
N ARG A 18 7.82 -5.91 6.70
CA ARG A 18 8.74 -6.35 7.76
C ARG A 18 9.11 -5.20 8.69
N CYS A 19 9.45 -4.03 8.16
CA CYS A 19 9.77 -2.83 8.94
C CYS A 19 8.56 -2.27 9.70
N ALA A 20 7.34 -2.49 9.21
CA ALA A 20 6.14 -2.05 9.90
C ALA A 20 5.80 -2.89 11.14
N LEU A 21 6.12 -4.19 11.14
CA LEU A 21 5.78 -5.12 12.24
C LEU A 21 6.09 -4.60 13.67
N PRO A 22 7.29 -4.07 13.98
CA PRO A 22 7.60 -3.60 15.34
C PRO A 22 6.79 -2.37 15.79
N LEU A 23 6.22 -1.60 14.85
CA LEU A 23 5.49 -0.36 15.13
C LEU A 23 3.99 -0.58 15.29
N LEU A 24 3.49 -1.78 14.95
CA LEU A 24 2.07 -2.07 14.91
C LEU A 24 1.60 -2.82 16.16
N PRO A 25 0.36 -2.58 16.60
CA PRO A 25 -0.22 -3.36 17.69
C PRO A 25 -0.28 -4.85 17.29
N GLU A 26 0.03 -5.73 18.24
CA GLU A 26 -0.13 -7.17 18.06
C GLU A 26 -1.60 -7.51 17.76
N GLY A 27 -1.84 -8.26 16.69
CA GLY A 27 -3.19 -8.69 16.31
C GLY A 27 -3.31 -9.00 14.82
N ALA A 28 -4.17 -9.96 14.49
CA ALA A 28 -4.48 -10.29 13.11
C ALA A 28 -5.41 -9.22 12.50
N GLY A 29 -5.16 -8.82 11.25
CA GLY A 29 -6.15 -8.07 10.47
C GLY A 29 -5.69 -6.78 9.81
N LEU A 30 -4.41 -6.38 9.87
CA LEU A 30 -4.02 -5.09 9.31
C LEU A 30 -3.67 -5.17 7.82
N PHE A 31 -4.04 -4.14 7.09
CA PHE A 31 -3.44 -3.86 5.78
C PHE A 31 -2.97 -2.42 5.71
N MET A 32 -1.99 -2.20 4.85
CA MET A 32 -1.19 -0.98 4.82
C MET A 32 -1.39 -0.23 3.51
N GLY A 33 -1.55 1.08 3.63
CA GLY A 33 -1.49 2.03 2.54
C GLY A 33 -0.24 2.88 2.65
N LEU A 34 0.37 3.11 1.50
CA LEU A 34 1.52 4.00 1.34
C LEU A 34 1.14 5.09 0.36
N GLU A 35 1.50 6.32 0.68
CA GLU A 35 1.23 7.48 -0.16
C GLU A 35 2.41 8.43 -0.11
N ALA A 36 2.78 8.97 -1.27
CA ALA A 36 3.64 10.14 -1.40
C ALA A 36 2.84 11.28 -2.03
N ASP A 37 2.98 12.47 -1.47
CA ASP A 37 2.44 13.69 -2.08
C ASP A 37 3.43 14.34 -3.06
N ALA A 38 3.04 15.48 -3.64
CA ALA A 38 3.84 16.21 -4.63
C ALA A 38 5.11 16.83 -4.06
N ALA A 39 5.18 17.03 -2.75
CA ALA A 39 6.35 17.52 -2.04
C ALA A 39 7.26 16.36 -1.58
N GLY A 40 6.87 15.11 -1.84
CA GLY A 40 7.57 13.92 -1.36
C GLY A 40 7.29 13.62 0.12
N ALA A 41 6.28 14.23 0.72
CA ALA A 41 5.86 13.85 2.06
C ALA A 41 5.27 12.43 2.01
N LEU A 42 5.78 11.58 2.89
CA LEU A 42 5.36 10.20 3.03
C LEU A 42 4.23 10.11 4.03
N ARG A 43 3.18 9.36 3.68
CA ARG A 43 2.10 8.99 4.58
C ARG A 43 1.88 7.47 4.52
N LEU A 44 1.91 6.86 5.69
CA LEU A 44 1.66 5.43 5.91
C LEU A 44 0.44 5.29 6.79
N ILE A 45 -0.50 4.45 6.38
CA ILE A 45 -1.78 4.28 7.07
C ILE A 45 -2.07 2.79 7.21
N TRP A 46 -2.53 2.39 8.38
CA TRP A 46 -2.96 1.02 8.64
C TRP A 46 -4.42 0.99 9.03
N TRP A 47 -5.16 0.06 8.43
CA TRP A 47 -6.56 -0.17 8.73
C TRP A 47 -6.76 -1.58 9.27
N ARG A 48 -7.75 -1.72 10.16
CA ARG A 48 -8.26 -3.02 10.57
C ARG A 48 -9.13 -3.63 9.47
N SER A 49 -8.97 -4.91 9.18
CA SER A 49 -9.73 -5.67 8.17
C SER A 49 -11.22 -5.73 8.47
N ASP A 50 -11.57 -5.78 9.76
CA ASP A 50 -12.92 -6.13 10.19
C ASP A 50 -13.91 -4.98 10.00
N ASP A 51 -13.45 -3.75 10.21
CA ASP A 51 -14.28 -2.55 10.23
C ASP A 51 -13.70 -1.38 9.42
N PHE A 52 -12.54 -1.56 8.78
CA PHE A 52 -11.83 -0.52 8.02
C PHE A 52 -11.45 0.72 8.84
N THR A 53 -11.39 0.62 10.17
CA THR A 53 -10.97 1.72 11.03
C THR A 53 -9.46 1.92 10.92
N VAL A 54 -9.02 3.18 10.85
CA VAL A 54 -7.60 3.54 10.94
C VAL A 54 -7.07 3.19 12.33
N VAL A 55 -6.02 2.39 12.39
CA VAL A 55 -5.40 1.93 13.63
C VAL A 55 -4.12 2.71 13.93
N ALA A 56 -3.37 3.07 12.89
CA ALA A 56 -2.15 3.85 12.98
C ALA A 56 -1.96 4.69 11.72
N GLU A 57 -1.29 5.83 11.88
CA GLU A 57 -0.85 6.68 10.80
C GLU A 57 0.54 7.25 11.14
N ILE A 58 1.46 7.19 10.18
CA ILE A 58 2.76 7.86 10.24
C ILE A 58 2.81 8.82 9.06
N SER A 59 3.16 10.07 9.33
CA SER A 59 3.33 11.11 8.29
C SER A 59 4.65 11.83 8.53
N ALA A 60 5.47 11.97 7.50
CA ALA A 60 6.75 12.68 7.59
C ALA A 60 7.04 13.42 6.29
N THR A 61 7.53 14.66 6.39
CA THR A 61 8.16 15.34 5.26
C THR A 61 9.60 14.83 5.12
N PRO A 62 10.25 14.98 3.95
CA PRO A 62 11.63 14.50 3.76
C PRO A 62 12.62 15.01 4.81
N GLU A 63 12.45 16.23 5.31
CA GLU A 63 13.31 16.82 6.36
C GLU A 63 13.01 16.27 7.75
N GLY A 64 11.83 15.67 7.94
CA GLY A 64 11.35 15.10 9.19
C GLY A 64 11.54 13.58 9.29
N PHE A 65 12.30 12.96 8.38
CA PHE A 65 12.57 11.53 8.45
C PHE A 65 13.39 11.19 9.70
N CYS A 66 13.01 10.09 10.34
CA CYS A 66 13.74 9.55 11.47
C CYS A 66 15.08 8.95 11.00
N PRO A 67 16.09 8.89 11.87
CA PRO A 67 17.33 8.18 11.58
C PRO A 67 17.07 6.72 11.16
N ALA A 68 17.79 6.23 10.14
CA ALA A 68 17.58 4.91 9.54
C ALA A 68 17.82 3.71 10.50
N ASP A 69 18.51 3.93 11.61
CA ASP A 69 18.72 2.93 12.68
C ASP A 69 17.53 2.79 13.64
N THR A 70 16.49 3.61 13.48
CA THR A 70 15.22 3.48 14.20
C THR A 70 14.21 2.66 13.40
N ASP A 71 13.27 2.00 14.07
CA ASP A 71 12.21 1.23 13.41
C ASP A 71 11.37 2.11 12.45
N GLU A 72 11.05 3.34 12.86
CA GLU A 72 10.31 4.29 12.03
C GLU A 72 11.14 4.78 10.82
N GLY A 73 12.42 5.10 11.02
CA GLY A 73 13.30 5.51 9.92
C GLY A 73 13.51 4.40 8.89
N ALA A 74 13.71 3.16 9.34
CA ALA A 74 13.82 1.99 8.46
C ALA A 74 12.54 1.73 7.67
N LEU A 75 11.36 1.95 8.28
CA LEU A 75 10.09 1.87 7.58
C LEU A 75 9.91 3.00 6.56
N GLN A 76 10.25 4.24 6.93
CA GLN A 76 10.18 5.40 6.03
C GLN A 76 11.07 5.19 4.80
N GLU A 77 12.30 4.72 4.99
CA GLU A 77 13.24 4.41 3.89
C GLU A 77 12.69 3.31 2.97
N ALA A 78 12.24 2.19 3.53
CA ALA A 78 11.67 1.09 2.74
C ALA A 78 10.42 1.51 1.95
N ALA A 79 9.55 2.31 2.57
CA ALA A 79 8.36 2.86 1.96
C ALA A 79 8.68 3.82 0.81
N THR A 80 9.62 4.75 1.02
CA THR A 80 10.09 5.67 -0.02
C THR A 80 10.70 4.91 -1.18
N GLU A 81 11.56 3.91 -0.92
CA GLU A 81 12.17 3.11 -1.98
C GLU A 81 11.12 2.36 -2.81
N LEU A 82 10.08 1.84 -2.16
CA LEU A 82 8.95 1.20 -2.83
C LEU A 82 8.20 2.18 -3.74
N LEU A 83 7.87 3.37 -3.24
CA LEU A 83 7.13 4.40 -3.98
C LEU A 83 7.98 4.96 -5.15
N ASP A 84 9.26 5.26 -4.93
CA ASP A 84 10.18 5.71 -5.99
C ASP A 84 10.32 4.69 -7.11
N TYR A 85 10.45 3.40 -6.75
CA TYR A 85 10.50 2.32 -7.73
C TYR A 85 9.21 2.23 -8.56
N LEU A 86 8.06 2.55 -7.97
CA LEU A 86 6.77 2.61 -8.66
C LEU A 86 6.64 3.85 -9.54
N ALA A 87 7.05 5.02 -9.06
CA ALA A 87 7.03 6.25 -9.84
C ALA A 87 7.82 6.12 -11.15
N GLY A 88 9.02 5.51 -11.09
CA GLY A 88 9.84 5.25 -12.27
C GLY A 88 9.21 4.29 -13.29
N ARG A 89 8.14 3.59 -12.93
CA ARG A 89 7.38 2.69 -13.82
C ARG A 89 6.08 3.30 -14.32
N TRP A 90 5.66 4.42 -13.77
CA TRP A 90 4.44 5.10 -14.19
C TRP A 90 4.74 5.97 -15.42
N PRO A 91 4.01 5.82 -16.54
CA PRO A 91 4.28 6.64 -17.74
C PRO A 91 4.16 8.15 -17.50
N ALA A 92 3.21 8.54 -16.65
CA ALA A 92 3.00 9.89 -16.15
C ALA A 92 2.46 9.80 -14.72
N PRO A 93 3.31 9.76 -13.68
CA PRO A 93 2.85 9.64 -12.29
C PRO A 93 2.02 10.87 -11.91
N PRO A 94 0.90 10.70 -11.20
CA PRO A 94 0.15 11.84 -10.67
C PRO A 94 0.97 12.53 -9.57
N ALA A 95 0.64 13.80 -9.31
CA ALA A 95 1.37 14.63 -8.35
C ALA A 95 1.41 14.02 -6.95
N GLY A 96 0.34 13.34 -6.53
CA GLY A 96 0.35 12.46 -5.36
C GLY A 96 -0.14 11.07 -5.76
N TYR A 97 0.50 10.04 -5.22
CA TYR A 97 0.19 8.65 -5.54
C TYR A 97 0.45 7.72 -4.36
N GLY A 98 -0.16 6.56 -4.43
CA GLY A 98 -0.10 5.60 -3.35
C GLY A 98 -0.64 4.25 -3.76
N VAL A 99 -0.32 3.28 -2.91
CA VAL A 99 -0.62 1.87 -3.11
C VAL A 99 -1.09 1.24 -1.81
N ILE A 100 -1.76 0.11 -1.93
CA ILE A 100 -2.00 -0.83 -0.84
C ILE A 100 -1.06 -2.01 -1.00
N THR A 101 -0.54 -2.51 0.12
CA THR A 101 0.25 -3.75 0.17
C THR A 101 -0.07 -4.55 1.43
N ASP A 102 0.00 -5.88 1.30
CA ASP A 102 0.02 -6.86 2.41
C ASP A 102 1.43 -7.42 2.65
N GLY A 103 2.45 -6.84 2.00
CA GLY A 103 3.82 -7.37 1.98
C GLY A 103 4.06 -8.46 0.93
N THR A 104 3.03 -9.01 0.30
CA THR A 104 3.16 -10.04 -0.75
C THR A 104 2.68 -9.58 -2.12
N GLY A 105 1.74 -8.63 -2.14
CA GLY A 105 1.22 -7.97 -3.34
C GLY A 105 1.17 -6.45 -3.22
N ILE A 106 0.89 -5.79 -4.35
CA ILE A 106 0.79 -4.34 -4.45
C ILE A 106 -0.31 -4.00 -5.44
N ALA A 107 -1.22 -3.13 -5.03
CA ALA A 107 -2.30 -2.62 -5.85
C ALA A 107 -2.51 -1.11 -5.67
N PHE A 108 -3.13 -0.46 -6.66
CA PHE A 108 -3.39 0.98 -6.64
C PHE A 108 -4.74 1.30 -7.30
N ALA A 109 -5.29 2.49 -7.06
CA ALA A 109 -6.50 2.98 -7.74
C ALA A 109 -6.11 4.14 -8.68
N PRO A 110 -6.17 3.98 -10.02
CA PRO A 110 -5.74 5.02 -10.95
C PRO A 110 -6.57 6.31 -10.85
N ASP A 111 -7.89 6.21 -10.68
CA ASP A 111 -8.81 7.35 -10.62
C ASP A 111 -8.73 8.09 -9.27
N HIS A 112 -8.18 7.43 -8.26
CA HIS A 112 -8.05 7.94 -6.90
C HIS A 112 -6.69 7.50 -6.34
N PRO A 113 -5.59 8.13 -6.75
CA PRO A 113 -4.25 7.61 -6.44
C PRO A 113 -3.81 7.85 -4.99
N ALA A 114 -4.61 8.49 -4.13
CA ALA A 114 -4.27 8.81 -2.74
C ALA A 114 -5.08 7.95 -1.74
N PRO A 115 -4.49 6.88 -1.16
CA PRO A 115 -5.13 6.02 -0.15
C PRO A 115 -5.63 6.76 1.10
N SER A 116 -5.04 7.91 1.42
CA SER A 116 -5.40 8.74 2.58
C SER A 116 -6.71 9.51 2.39
N ALA A 117 -7.22 9.61 1.16
CA ALA A 117 -8.41 10.39 0.87
C ALA A 117 -9.65 9.83 1.60
N SER A 118 -10.51 10.72 2.10
CA SER A 118 -11.74 10.31 2.80
C SER A 118 -12.62 9.41 1.93
N GLY A 119 -13.11 8.32 2.53
CA GLY A 119 -13.93 7.30 1.87
C GLY A 119 -13.22 6.49 0.79
N TRP A 120 -11.89 6.64 0.62
CA TRP A 120 -11.14 5.93 -0.40
C TRP A 120 -11.28 4.42 -0.27
N LEU A 121 -11.07 3.92 0.94
CA LEU A 121 -11.13 2.50 1.24
C LEU A 121 -12.53 1.89 1.01
N VAL A 122 -13.57 2.63 1.38
CA VAL A 122 -14.97 2.23 1.15
C VAL A 122 -15.27 2.14 -0.34
N ARG A 123 -14.75 3.06 -1.17
CA ARG A 123 -14.92 3.00 -2.63
C ARG A 123 -14.29 1.73 -3.22
N GLN A 124 -13.14 1.31 -2.72
CA GLN A 124 -12.49 0.08 -3.18
C GLN A 124 -13.26 -1.17 -2.73
N ALA A 125 -13.63 -1.23 -1.44
CA ALA A 125 -14.35 -2.37 -0.86
C ALA A 125 -15.76 -2.59 -1.47
N THR A 126 -16.40 -1.51 -1.92
CA THR A 126 -17.71 -1.55 -2.60
C THR A 126 -17.61 -1.81 -4.10
N GLY A 127 -16.39 -1.82 -4.68
CA GLY A 127 -16.18 -1.94 -6.11
C GLY A 127 -16.56 -0.68 -6.92
N THR A 128 -16.78 0.45 -6.24
CA THR A 128 -17.07 1.75 -6.89
C THR A 128 -15.84 2.29 -7.62
N ALA A 129 -14.65 1.98 -7.10
CA ALA A 129 -13.38 2.19 -7.76
C ALA A 129 -12.62 0.85 -7.73
N PRO A 130 -12.18 0.29 -8.86
CA PRO A 130 -11.45 -0.97 -8.87
C PRO A 130 -9.95 -0.74 -8.62
N LEU A 131 -9.36 -1.58 -7.78
CA LEU A 131 -7.91 -1.66 -7.68
C LEU A 131 -7.31 -2.36 -8.89
N LEU A 132 -6.21 -1.80 -9.40
CA LEU A 132 -5.33 -2.45 -10.35
C LEU A 132 -4.13 -3.04 -9.61
N ALA A 133 -3.93 -4.35 -9.76
CA ALA A 133 -2.82 -5.05 -9.15
C ALA A 133 -1.57 -4.96 -10.03
N ILE A 134 -0.45 -4.56 -9.43
CA ILE A 134 0.89 -4.65 -10.03
C ILE A 134 1.52 -6.00 -9.69
N VAL A 135 1.34 -6.42 -8.43
CA VAL A 135 1.61 -7.78 -7.93
C VAL A 135 0.34 -8.23 -7.23
N ALA A 136 -0.15 -9.43 -7.55
CA ALA A 136 -1.38 -9.94 -6.94
C ALA A 136 -1.24 -9.99 -5.41
N LEU A 137 -2.25 -9.46 -4.71
CA LEU A 137 -2.41 -9.58 -3.27
C LEU A 137 -2.65 -11.05 -2.92
N ASP A 138 -2.25 -11.45 -1.70
CA ASP A 138 -2.55 -12.79 -1.23
C ASP A 138 -4.08 -12.95 -1.16
N PRO A 139 -4.66 -14.02 -1.74
CA PRO A 139 -6.09 -14.28 -1.62
C PRO A 139 -6.52 -14.59 -0.17
N SER A 140 -5.56 -14.80 0.73
CA SER A 140 -5.74 -14.93 2.16
C SER A 140 -5.28 -13.67 2.89
N GLY A 141 -5.97 -13.33 3.98
CA GLY A 141 -5.64 -12.18 4.81
C GLY A 141 -6.41 -10.90 4.47
N PRO A 142 -6.06 -9.77 5.14
CA PRO A 142 -6.84 -8.53 5.13
C PRO A 142 -7.08 -7.93 3.74
N CYS A 143 -6.06 -7.96 2.89
CA CYS A 143 -6.09 -7.40 1.54
C CYS A 143 -7.00 -8.16 0.56
N ALA A 144 -7.40 -9.41 0.88
CA ALA A 144 -8.34 -10.17 0.06
C ALA A 144 -9.73 -9.50 -0.04
N LEU A 145 -10.09 -8.64 0.91
CA LEU A 145 -11.33 -7.86 0.90
C LEU A 145 -11.35 -6.80 -0.21
N LEU A 146 -10.17 -6.35 -0.64
CA LEU A 146 -9.98 -5.28 -1.62
C LEU A 146 -9.58 -5.82 -3.01
N ALA A 147 -9.13 -7.06 -3.07
CA ALA A 147 -8.74 -7.70 -4.31
C ALA A 147 -9.95 -7.80 -5.28
N PRO A 148 -9.74 -7.62 -6.59
CA PRO A 148 -10.79 -7.87 -7.59
C PRO A 148 -11.34 -9.27 -7.40
N ARG A 149 -12.63 -9.39 -7.05
CA ARG A 149 -13.27 -10.70 -6.96
C ARG A 149 -13.31 -11.28 -8.38
N PRO A 150 -12.87 -12.53 -8.59
CA PRO A 150 -13.08 -13.17 -9.88
C PRO A 150 -14.58 -13.12 -10.17
N GLN A 151 -14.95 -12.60 -11.34
CA GLN A 151 -16.32 -12.73 -11.83
C GLN A 151 -16.65 -14.22 -11.74
N ARG A 152 -17.61 -14.58 -10.88
CA ARG A 152 -18.18 -15.91 -10.90
C ARG A 152 -18.85 -16.05 -12.26
N SER A 153 -18.16 -16.67 -13.21
CA SER A 153 -18.80 -17.23 -14.38
C SER A 153 -19.78 -18.28 -13.88
N PHE A 154 -21.04 -17.90 -13.74
CA PHE A 154 -22.12 -18.86 -13.67
C PHE A 154 -22.21 -19.49 -15.06
N HIS A 155 -21.55 -20.64 -15.22
CA HIS A 155 -21.81 -21.59 -16.30
C HIS A 155 -22.49 -22.81 -15.70
#